data_AF-A0A2W0B116-F1
#
_entry.id   AF-A0A2W0B116-F1
#
_cell.length_a   1.000
_cell.length_b   1.000
_cell.length_c   1.000
_cell.angle_alpha   90.00
_cell.angle_beta   90.00
_cell.angle_gamma   90.00
#
_symmetry.space_group_name_H-M   'P 1'
#
loop_
_entity.id
_entity.type
_entity.pdbx_description
1 polymer ?
#
loop_
_entity_poly.entity_id
_entity_poly.type
_entity_poly.pdbx_seq_one_letter_code
_entity_poly.pdbx_strand_id
1 'polypeptide(L)'
;MRWFDQLRMRLRTLFMRERVESELKREFQFHLDEQIAENLAAGMSAEEARSAALRRIGGIAQIQERCRDERGMHWIETTMQDVRYALRSLRKTPAFTFVAVLSLALGIGANTAIFSLIDSVLLSSLPVKDPQQLVFVRTNRVKAGNFQVSTTILNRDVDEMRRQTTQVHGIASSQKEGRLNVAVDGRAELAAGDFVSGNYFQVLGVSAQIG
;
A
#
# COMPACT_ATOMS: atom_id res chain seq x y z
N MET A 1 17.27 -0.73 14.27
CA MET A 1 17.32 0.76 14.26
C MET A 1 18.35 1.37 13.29
N ARG A 2 19.42 0.67 12.87
CA ARG A 2 20.48 1.21 11.98
C ARG A 2 20.07 1.62 10.55
N TRP A 3 18.95 1.14 10.03
CA TRP A 3 18.51 1.44 8.65
C TRP A 3 17.95 2.85 8.49
N PHE A 4 17.28 3.40 9.52
CA PHE A 4 16.76 4.77 9.47
C PHE A 4 17.88 5.82 9.44
N ASP A 5 18.96 5.60 10.18
CA ASP A 5 20.12 6.51 10.14
C ASP A 5 20.86 6.44 8.81
N GLN A 6 20.97 5.25 8.22
CA GLN A 6 21.52 5.09 6.87
C GLN A 6 20.65 5.75 5.81
N LEU A 7 19.32 5.58 5.89
CA LEU A 7 18.38 6.21 4.97
C LEU A 7 18.39 7.74 5.12
N ARG A 8 18.46 8.24 6.36
CA ARG A 8 18.52 9.66 6.67
C ARG A 8 19.84 10.29 6.25
N MET A 9 20.96 9.57 6.36
CA MET A 9 22.25 10.01 5.82
C MET A 9 22.23 10.04 4.29
N ARG A 10 21.63 9.03 3.63
CA ARG A 10 21.45 9.00 2.16
C ARG A 10 20.51 10.08 1.65
N LEU A 11 19.44 10.38 2.38
CA LEU A 11 18.52 11.49 2.07
C LEU A 11 19.18 12.86 2.29
N ARG A 12 20.00 13.00 3.33
CA ARG A 12 20.70 14.27 3.60
C ARG A 12 21.78 14.56 2.56
N THR A 13 22.46 13.54 2.05
CA THR A 13 23.40 13.69 0.92
C THR A 13 22.68 13.99 -0.41
N LEU A 14 21.40 13.64 -0.55
CA LEU A 14 20.58 14.02 -1.71
C LEU A 14 20.22 15.50 -1.74
N PHE A 15 19.90 16.10 -0.58
CA PHE A 15 19.46 17.50 -0.52
C PHE A 15 20.58 18.52 -0.26
N MET A 16 21.76 18.10 0.20
CA MET A 16 22.87 19.01 0.53
C MET A 16 24.18 18.66 -0.20
N ARG A 17 24.08 18.43 -1.51
CA ARG A 17 25.21 18.12 -2.41
C ARG A 17 26.41 19.05 -2.20
N GLU A 18 26.18 20.36 -2.30
CA GLU A 18 27.25 21.37 -2.19
C GLU A 18 27.92 21.36 -0.80
N ARG A 19 27.12 21.17 0.26
CA ARG A 19 27.64 21.17 1.62
C ARG A 19 28.57 20.00 1.85
N VAL A 20 28.19 18.80 1.42
CA VAL A 20 28.99 17.60 1.61
C VAL A 20 30.22 17.59 0.73
N GLU A 21 30.15 18.13 -0.49
CA GLU A 21 31.30 18.31 -1.38
C GLU A 21 32.30 19.33 -0.79
N SER A 22 31.81 20.40 -0.19
CA SER A 22 32.65 21.39 0.49
C SER A 22 33.32 20.86 1.77
N GLU A 23 32.63 20.00 2.51
CA GLU A 23 33.14 19.36 3.73
C GLU A 23 34.28 18.38 3.40
N LEU A 24 34.08 17.54 2.38
CA LEU A 24 35.11 16.62 1.88
C LEU A 24 36.35 17.36 1.37
N LYS A 25 36.15 18.51 0.72
CA LYS A 25 37.24 19.37 0.23
C LYS A 25 38.03 20.01 1.36
N ARG A 26 37.37 20.39 2.47
CA ARG A 26 38.06 20.91 3.66
C ARG A 26 38.89 19.85 4.36
N GLU A 27 38.31 18.67 4.55
CA GLU A 27 39.00 17.56 5.22
C GLU A 27 40.23 17.10 4.41
N PHE A 28 40.13 17.16 3.08
CA PHE A 28 41.28 16.98 2.19
C PHE A 28 42.39 18.03 2.40
N GLN A 29 42.04 19.32 2.41
CA GLN A 29 43.02 20.39 2.60
C GLN A 29 43.72 20.26 3.94
N PHE A 30 42.97 19.90 4.99
CA PHE A 30 43.51 19.68 6.32
C PHE A 30 44.61 18.61 6.33
N HIS A 31 44.36 17.43 5.74
CA HIS A 31 45.37 16.37 5.69
C HIS A 31 46.56 16.70 4.78
N LEU A 32 46.35 17.47 3.71
CA LEU A 32 47.44 17.93 2.86
C LEU A 32 48.38 18.86 3.64
N ASP A 33 47.83 19.80 4.39
CA ASP A 33 48.60 20.77 5.17
C ASP A 33 49.35 20.08 6.32
N GLU A 34 48.71 19.11 6.98
CA GLU A 34 49.33 18.27 8.02
C GLU A 34 50.53 17.48 7.48
N GLN A 35 50.37 16.80 6.33
CA GLN A 35 51.46 16.07 5.66
C GLN A 35 52.63 16.98 5.25
N ILE A 36 52.34 18.20 4.81
CA ILE A 36 53.37 19.18 4.47
C ILE A 36 54.13 19.60 5.73
N ALA A 37 53.42 19.86 6.84
CA ALA A 37 54.02 20.25 8.10
C ALA A 37 54.91 19.14 8.70
N GLU A 38 54.48 17.88 8.63
CA GLU A 38 55.29 16.73 9.07
C GLU A 38 56.57 16.58 8.24
N ASN A 39 56.46 16.70 6.90
CA ASN A 39 57.63 16.59 6.03
C ASN A 39 58.62 17.75 6.22
N LEU A 40 58.11 18.95 6.49
CA LEU A 40 58.94 20.10 6.89
C LEU A 40 59.64 19.84 8.24
N ALA A 41 58.93 19.30 9.23
CA ALA A 41 59.49 18.95 10.53
C ALA A 41 60.52 17.81 10.43
N ALA A 42 60.37 16.91 9.46
CA ALA A 42 61.34 15.87 9.13
C ALA A 42 62.58 16.39 8.37
N GLY A 43 62.68 17.70 8.12
CA GLY A 43 63.85 18.36 7.54
C GLY A 43 63.84 18.49 6.01
N MET A 44 62.71 18.24 5.35
CA MET A 44 62.59 18.45 3.90
C MET A 44 62.48 19.93 3.55
N SER A 45 62.95 20.29 2.35
CA SER A 45 62.67 21.62 1.78
C SER A 45 61.18 21.78 1.47
N ALA A 46 60.67 23.01 1.45
CA ALA A 46 59.24 23.28 1.26
C ALA A 46 58.68 22.75 -0.07
N GLU A 47 59.48 22.79 -1.15
CA GLU A 47 59.09 22.26 -2.45
C GLU A 47 59.05 20.72 -2.46
N GLU A 48 60.00 20.08 -1.78
CA GLU A 48 60.05 18.62 -1.66
C GLU A 48 58.94 18.08 -0.75
N ALA A 49 58.67 18.74 0.37
CA ALA A 49 57.59 18.40 1.30
C ALA A 49 56.22 18.43 0.61
N ARG A 50 55.97 19.49 -0.19
CA ARG A 50 54.73 19.62 -0.97
C ARG A 50 54.60 18.56 -2.06
N SER A 51 55.70 18.30 -2.77
CA SER A 51 55.73 17.28 -3.82
C SER A 51 55.58 15.86 -3.27
N ALA A 52 56.14 15.58 -2.09
CA ALA A 52 56.00 14.32 -1.37
C ALA A 52 54.55 14.12 -0.86
N ALA A 53 53.97 15.16 -0.23
CA ALA A 53 52.58 15.13 0.23
C ALA A 53 51.60 14.88 -0.93
N LEU A 54 51.75 15.59 -2.05
CA LEU A 54 50.92 15.41 -3.24
C LEU A 54 51.04 14.01 -3.87
N ARG A 55 52.24 13.43 -3.89
CA ARG A 55 52.45 12.05 -4.40
C ARG A 55 51.79 11.00 -3.52
N ARG A 56 51.85 11.18 -2.20
CA ARG A 56 51.21 10.28 -1.22
C ARG A 56 49.69 10.38 -1.24
N ILE A 57 49.18 11.58 -1.55
CA ILE A 57 47.76 11.89 -1.69
C ILE A 57 47.21 11.58 -3.10
N GLY A 58 48.04 11.28 -4.10
CA GLY A 58 47.67 11.15 -5.51
C GLY A 58 46.50 10.19 -5.85
N GLY A 59 46.08 9.34 -4.93
CA GLY A 59 44.87 8.49 -5.06
C GLY A 59 43.56 9.16 -4.65
N ILE A 60 43.55 10.36 -4.09
CA ILE A 60 42.35 10.97 -3.51
C ILE A 60 41.33 11.41 -4.57
N ALA A 61 41.77 11.85 -5.76
CA ALA A 61 40.83 12.11 -6.86
C ALA A 61 40.03 10.85 -7.23
N GLN A 62 40.69 9.68 -7.23
CA GLN A 62 40.03 8.38 -7.43
C GLN A 62 39.13 7.99 -6.26
N ILE A 63 39.52 8.28 -5.02
CA ILE A 63 38.67 8.03 -3.84
C ILE A 63 37.43 8.94 -3.86
N GLN A 64 37.58 10.20 -4.27
CA GLN A 64 36.47 11.14 -4.47
C GLN A 64 35.53 10.66 -5.57
N GLU A 65 36.06 10.20 -6.72
CA GLU A 65 35.28 9.61 -7.81
C GLU A 65 34.48 8.39 -7.33
N ARG A 66 35.13 7.45 -6.60
CA ARG A 66 34.45 6.28 -6.03
C ARG A 66 33.39 6.64 -5.00
N CYS A 67 33.66 7.60 -4.12
CA CYS A 67 32.67 8.09 -3.15
C CYS A 67 31.50 8.81 -3.85
N ARG A 68 31.72 9.40 -5.03
CA ARG A 68 30.68 10.03 -5.85
C ARG A 68 29.79 8.97 -6.51
N ASP A 69 30.37 7.89 -7.02
CA ASP A 69 29.64 6.75 -7.62
C ASP A 69 28.90 5.90 -6.58
N GLU A 70 29.52 5.60 -5.44
CA GLU A 70 28.92 4.78 -4.37
C GLU A 70 27.73 5.44 -3.67
N ARG A 71 27.58 6.76 -3.81
CA ARG A 71 26.49 7.50 -3.17
C ARG A 71 25.11 7.05 -3.65
N GLY A 72 24.98 6.39 -4.79
CA GLY A 72 23.67 6.00 -5.31
C GLY A 72 22.86 7.24 -5.68
N MET A 73 23.51 8.30 -6.14
CA MET A 73 22.85 9.54 -6.58
C MET A 73 22.70 9.57 -8.10
N HIS A 74 23.57 8.82 -8.80
CA HIS A 74 23.51 8.67 -10.24
C HIS A 74 22.16 8.10 -10.70
N TRP A 75 21.59 7.11 -10.00
CA TRP A 75 20.30 6.55 -10.42
C TRP A 75 19.15 7.57 -10.33
N ILE A 76 19.20 8.56 -9.44
CA ILE A 76 18.16 9.61 -9.35
C ILE A 76 18.32 10.62 -10.47
N GLU A 77 19.54 11.09 -10.74
CA GLU A 77 19.82 11.98 -11.86
C GLU A 77 19.44 11.32 -13.19
N THR A 78 19.82 10.05 -13.38
CA THR A 78 19.46 9.25 -14.55
C THR A 78 17.95 9.02 -14.63
N THR A 79 17.28 8.67 -13.53
CA THR A 79 15.81 8.50 -13.52
C THR A 79 15.09 9.81 -13.86
N MET A 80 15.55 10.94 -13.33
CA MET A 80 14.94 12.25 -13.61
C MET A 80 15.18 12.69 -15.07
N GLN A 81 16.35 12.37 -15.61
CA GLN A 81 16.65 12.57 -17.02
C GLN A 81 15.78 11.68 -17.91
N ASP A 82 15.60 10.41 -17.55
CA ASP A 82 14.74 9.45 -18.25
C ASP A 82 13.27 9.88 -18.21
N VAL A 83 12.76 10.33 -17.06
CA VAL A 83 11.39 10.86 -16.94
C VAL A 83 11.20 12.10 -17.82
N ARG A 84 12.16 13.03 -17.82
CA ARG A 84 12.11 14.23 -18.68
C ARG A 84 12.12 13.83 -20.17
N TYR A 85 12.93 12.84 -20.52
CA TYR A 85 13.03 12.32 -21.88
C TYR A 85 11.74 11.62 -22.30
N ALA A 86 11.17 10.77 -21.42
CA ALA A 86 9.90 10.10 -21.63
C ALA A 86 8.76 11.11 -21.81
N LEU A 87 8.64 12.12 -20.95
CA LEU A 87 7.65 13.19 -21.09
C LEU A 87 7.80 13.94 -22.42
N ARG A 88 9.04 14.23 -22.84
CA ARG A 88 9.28 14.86 -24.14
C ARG A 88 8.89 13.96 -25.30
N SER A 89 9.12 12.65 -25.18
CA SER A 89 8.72 11.64 -26.16
C SER A 89 7.19 11.55 -26.27
N LEU A 90 6.49 11.46 -25.13
CA LEU A 90 5.02 11.42 -25.07
C LEU A 90 4.38 12.67 -25.71
N ARG A 91 4.98 13.85 -25.50
CA ARG A 91 4.53 15.10 -26.15
C ARG A 91 4.79 15.13 -27.66
N LYS A 92 5.77 14.37 -28.17
CA LYS A 92 6.04 14.24 -29.61
C LYS A 92 5.09 13.24 -30.28
N THR A 93 4.51 12.29 -29.54
CA THR A 93 3.57 11.28 -30.06
C THR A 93 2.20 11.38 -29.35
N PRO A 94 1.48 12.51 -29.52
CA PRO A 94 0.28 12.80 -28.73
C PRO A 94 -0.86 11.80 -28.97
N ALA A 95 -1.04 11.30 -30.20
CA ALA A 95 -2.11 10.34 -30.53
C ALA A 95 -1.94 9.00 -29.79
N PHE A 96 -0.74 8.42 -29.84
CA PHE A 96 -0.43 7.18 -29.11
C PHE A 96 -0.56 7.38 -27.60
N THR A 97 0.00 8.47 -27.08
CA THR A 97 -0.08 8.82 -25.65
C THR A 97 -1.53 8.94 -25.20
N PHE A 98 -2.39 9.59 -25.98
CA PHE A 98 -3.81 9.75 -25.66
C PHE A 98 -4.53 8.41 -25.56
N VAL A 99 -4.35 7.52 -26.54
CA VAL A 99 -4.96 6.19 -26.54
C VAL A 99 -4.47 5.35 -25.35
N ALA A 100 -3.17 5.41 -25.06
CA ALA A 100 -2.58 4.71 -23.91
C ALA A 100 -3.15 5.22 -22.57
N VAL A 101 -3.20 6.54 -22.40
CA VAL A 101 -3.77 7.18 -21.20
C VAL A 101 -5.25 6.84 -21.05
N LEU A 102 -6.02 6.88 -22.14
CA LEU A 102 -7.46 6.55 -22.11
C LEU A 102 -7.68 5.09 -21.73
N SER A 103 -6.90 4.17 -22.29
CA SER A 103 -6.98 2.74 -21.96
C SER A 103 -6.66 2.47 -20.49
N LEU A 104 -5.61 3.12 -19.96
CA LEU A 104 -5.24 3.06 -18.54
C LEU A 104 -6.33 3.64 -17.65
N ALA A 105 -6.84 4.83 -17.98
CA ALA A 105 -7.89 5.49 -17.23
C ALA A 105 -9.17 4.65 -17.20
N LEU A 106 -9.52 4.01 -18.31
CA LEU A 106 -10.72 3.18 -18.41
C LEU A 106 -10.56 1.86 -17.64
N GLY A 107 -9.38 1.22 -17.69
CA GLY A 107 -9.10 0.02 -16.90
C GLY A 107 -9.10 0.29 -15.38
N ILE A 108 -8.44 1.37 -14.96
CA ILE A 108 -8.40 1.78 -13.54
C ILE A 108 -9.80 2.21 -13.08
N GLY A 109 -10.47 3.05 -13.88
CA GLY A 109 -11.79 3.61 -13.58
C GLY A 109 -12.88 2.54 -13.55
N ALA A 110 -12.90 1.61 -14.51
CA ALA A 110 -13.88 0.52 -14.53
C ALA A 110 -13.74 -0.38 -13.31
N ASN A 111 -12.52 -0.79 -12.96
CA ASN A 111 -12.29 -1.60 -11.76
C ASN A 111 -12.72 -0.83 -10.50
N THR A 112 -12.32 0.43 -10.38
CA THR A 112 -12.69 1.28 -9.23
C THR A 112 -14.21 1.47 -9.13
N ALA A 113 -14.89 1.70 -10.26
CA ALA A 113 -16.33 1.89 -10.32
C ALA A 113 -17.10 0.62 -9.93
N ILE A 114 -16.67 -0.57 -10.40
CA ILE A 114 -17.26 -1.84 -10.01
C ILE A 114 -17.12 -2.06 -8.50
N PHE A 115 -15.93 -1.86 -7.94
CA PHE A 115 -15.73 -2.00 -6.50
C PHE A 115 -16.52 -0.98 -5.69
N SER A 116 -16.58 0.28 -6.13
CA SER A 116 -17.38 1.33 -5.47
C SER A 116 -18.88 1.03 -5.53
N LEU A 117 -19.36 0.48 -6.65
CA LEU A 117 -20.75 0.06 -6.80
C LEU A 117 -21.07 -1.13 -5.88
N ILE A 118 -20.20 -2.14 -5.84
CA ILE A 118 -20.32 -3.28 -4.94
C ILE A 118 -20.36 -2.78 -3.49
N ASP A 119 -19.42 -1.94 -3.08
CA ASP A 119 -19.37 -1.40 -1.73
C ASP A 119 -20.62 -0.57 -1.38
N SER A 120 -21.06 0.31 -2.29
CA SER A 120 -22.24 1.14 -2.08
C SER A 120 -23.54 0.33 -1.99
N VAL A 121 -23.72 -0.64 -2.90
CA VAL A 121 -24.97 -1.44 -2.99
C VAL A 121 -24.99 -2.58 -1.97
N LEU A 122 -23.86 -3.25 -1.73
CA LEU A 122 -23.80 -4.42 -0.86
C LEU A 122 -23.40 -4.11 0.58
N LEU A 123 -22.72 -2.99 0.88
CA LEU A 123 -22.22 -2.70 2.23
C LEU A 123 -22.81 -1.41 2.82
N SER A 124 -22.92 -0.32 2.06
CA SER A 124 -23.47 0.95 2.56
C SER A 124 -25.01 1.04 2.48
N SER A 125 -25.66 0.16 1.72
CA SER A 125 -27.12 0.18 1.55
C SER A 125 -27.87 -0.80 2.46
N LEU A 126 -27.22 -1.57 3.33
CA LEU A 126 -27.98 -2.33 4.34
C LEU A 126 -28.46 -1.32 5.39
N PRO A 127 -29.78 -1.11 5.55
CA PRO A 127 -30.34 -0.20 6.53
C PRO A 127 -30.27 -0.85 7.92
N VAL A 128 -29.06 -1.16 8.37
CA VAL A 128 -28.75 -1.87 9.62
C VAL A 128 -27.80 -1.00 10.43
N LYS A 129 -27.85 -1.12 11.75
CA LYS A 129 -27.18 -0.17 12.64
C LYS A 129 -25.67 -0.11 12.46
N ASP A 130 -25.02 -1.27 12.35
CA ASP A 130 -23.56 -1.39 12.27
C ASP A 130 -23.13 -2.39 11.15
N PRO A 131 -23.20 -2.01 9.86
CA PRO A 131 -22.94 -2.92 8.74
C PRO A 131 -21.53 -3.52 8.75
N GLN A 132 -20.54 -2.76 9.22
CA GLN A 132 -19.14 -3.17 9.27
C GLN A 132 -18.86 -4.30 10.26
N GLN A 133 -19.79 -4.55 11.20
CA GLN A 133 -19.66 -5.61 12.21
C GLN A 133 -20.44 -6.87 11.82
N LEU A 134 -21.15 -6.87 10.69
CA LEU A 134 -21.92 -8.01 10.22
C LEU A 134 -21.04 -8.96 9.41
N VAL A 135 -21.13 -10.25 9.75
CA VAL A 135 -20.42 -11.32 9.04
C VAL A 135 -21.42 -12.39 8.65
N PHE A 136 -21.40 -12.78 7.37
CA PHE A 136 -22.16 -13.92 6.88
C PHE A 136 -21.41 -15.21 7.14
N VAL A 137 -21.97 -16.06 8.00
CA VAL A 137 -21.48 -17.43 8.17
C VAL A 137 -22.06 -18.29 7.05
N ARG A 138 -21.18 -18.82 6.19
CA ARG A 138 -21.53 -19.79 5.17
C ARG A 138 -20.73 -21.06 5.40
N THR A 139 -21.37 -22.20 5.24
CA THR A 139 -20.68 -23.49 5.21
C THR A 139 -20.07 -23.68 3.83
N ASN A 140 -18.87 -24.25 3.82
CA ASN A 140 -18.27 -24.72 2.58
C ASN A 140 -18.94 -26.02 2.16
N ARG A 141 -19.18 -26.17 0.85
CA ARG A 141 -19.60 -27.44 0.28
C ARG A 141 -18.49 -28.46 0.53
N VAL A 142 -18.80 -29.52 1.26
CA VAL A 142 -17.86 -30.61 1.48
C VAL A 142 -17.97 -31.57 0.29
N LYS A 143 -16.83 -31.92 -0.32
CA LYS A 143 -16.79 -32.98 -1.34
C LYS A 143 -16.88 -34.33 -0.65
N ALA A 144 -17.94 -35.09 -0.94
CA ALA A 144 -18.06 -36.49 -0.56
C ALA A 144 -17.93 -37.34 -1.85
N GLY A 145 -16.70 -37.68 -2.22
CA GLY A 145 -16.40 -38.31 -3.51
C GLY A 145 -16.72 -37.39 -4.69
N ASN A 146 -17.51 -37.88 -5.66
CA ASN A 146 -17.95 -37.10 -6.84
C ASN A 146 -19.16 -36.19 -6.56
N PHE A 147 -19.73 -36.23 -5.35
CA PHE A 147 -20.88 -35.42 -4.97
C PHE A 147 -20.45 -34.19 -4.18
N GLN A 148 -20.99 -33.03 -4.55
CA GLN A 148 -20.96 -31.85 -3.69
C GLN A 148 -22.14 -31.92 -2.74
N VAL A 149 -21.87 -32.06 -1.45
CA VAL A 149 -22.91 -31.97 -0.41
C VAL A 149 -22.92 -30.53 0.08
N SER A 150 -24.05 -29.85 -0.07
CA SER A 150 -24.28 -28.55 0.55
C SER A 150 -24.66 -28.79 2.00
N THR A 151 -23.78 -28.45 2.94
CA THR A 151 -24.07 -28.57 4.36
C THR A 151 -24.90 -27.37 4.78
N THR A 152 -26.21 -27.39 4.64
CA THR A 152 -27.04 -26.28 5.15
C THR A 152 -26.91 -26.20 6.67
N ILE A 153 -26.62 -25.02 7.23
CA ILE A 153 -26.66 -24.83 8.69
C ILE A 153 -28.12 -24.97 9.11
N LEU A 154 -28.42 -25.96 9.94
CA LEU A 154 -29.77 -26.14 10.46
C LEU A 154 -30.01 -25.15 11.60
N ASN A 155 -31.27 -24.78 11.84
CA ASN A 155 -31.61 -23.86 12.94
C ASN A 155 -31.09 -24.36 14.31
N ARG A 156 -31.03 -25.69 14.50
CA ARG A 156 -30.44 -26.29 15.71
C ARG A 156 -28.96 -25.94 15.87
N ASP A 157 -28.20 -25.94 14.79
CA ASP A 157 -26.76 -25.63 14.82
C ASP A 157 -26.56 -24.14 15.14
N VAL A 158 -27.42 -23.27 14.62
CA VAL A 158 -27.43 -21.84 14.94
C VAL A 158 -27.71 -21.60 16.42
N ASP A 159 -28.68 -22.30 16.99
CA ASP A 159 -29.01 -22.18 18.42
C ASP A 159 -27.88 -22.69 19.31
N GLU A 160 -27.18 -23.74 18.88
CA GLU A 160 -25.98 -24.21 19.58
C GLU A 160 -24.83 -23.20 19.49
N MET A 161 -24.59 -22.64 18.30
CA MET A 161 -23.60 -21.58 18.11
C MET A 161 -23.90 -20.35 18.98
N ARG A 162 -25.18 -19.97 19.12
CA ARG A 162 -25.61 -18.88 20.02
C ARG A 162 -25.26 -19.17 21.47
N ARG A 163 -25.46 -20.41 21.93
CA ARG A 163 -25.15 -20.81 23.30
C ARG A 163 -23.65 -20.85 23.59
N GLN A 164 -22.85 -21.24 22.60
CA GLN A 164 -21.41 -21.45 22.77
C GLN A 164 -20.56 -20.21 22.48
N THR A 165 -21.06 -19.25 21.69
CA THR A 165 -20.27 -18.09 21.25
C THR A 165 -20.56 -16.86 22.12
N THR A 166 -19.58 -16.45 22.92
CA THR A 166 -19.68 -15.23 23.78
C THR A 166 -19.00 -14.00 23.19
N GLN A 167 -18.24 -14.15 22.10
CA GLN A 167 -17.43 -13.08 21.50
C GLN A 167 -18.18 -12.26 20.44
N VAL A 168 -19.41 -12.66 20.08
CA VAL A 168 -20.24 -11.97 19.07
C VAL A 168 -21.44 -11.34 19.74
N HIS A 169 -21.86 -10.16 19.27
CA HIS A 169 -22.99 -9.43 19.83
C HIS A 169 -24.33 -10.19 19.70
N GLY A 170 -24.48 -10.97 18.63
CA GLY A 170 -25.62 -11.83 18.42
C GLY A 170 -25.50 -12.62 17.11
N ILE A 171 -26.25 -13.72 17.03
CA ILE A 171 -26.34 -14.54 15.82
C ILE A 171 -27.80 -14.57 15.40
N ALA A 172 -28.08 -14.28 14.14
CA ALA A 172 -29.41 -14.36 13.53
C ALA A 172 -29.36 -15.30 12.34
N SER A 173 -30.46 -16.02 12.08
CA SER A 173 -30.62 -16.84 10.88
C SER A 173 -31.71 -16.24 9.99
N SER A 174 -31.49 -16.33 8.68
CA SER A 174 -32.54 -16.15 7.69
C SER A 174 -32.48 -17.26 6.64
N GLN A 175 -33.65 -17.68 6.18
CA GLN A 175 -33.82 -18.61 5.09
C GLN A 175 -34.82 -18.02 4.11
N LYS A 176 -34.41 -17.95 2.84
CA LYS A 176 -35.33 -17.53 1.78
C LYS A 176 -36.42 -18.57 1.60
N GLU A 177 -37.67 -18.15 1.76
CA GLU A 177 -38.82 -19.01 1.53
C GLU A 177 -39.32 -18.89 0.08
N GLY A 178 -39.10 -17.73 -0.56
CA GLY A 178 -39.48 -17.50 -1.94
C GLY A 178 -40.71 -16.60 -2.03
N ARG A 179 -41.62 -16.87 -2.97
CA ARG A 179 -42.83 -16.04 -3.14
C ARG A 179 -43.98 -16.58 -2.28
N LEU A 180 -44.53 -15.72 -1.45
CA LEU A 180 -45.69 -15.95 -0.61
C LEU A 180 -46.90 -15.22 -1.18
N ASN A 181 -48.08 -15.83 -1.09
CA ASN A 181 -49.34 -15.12 -1.33
C ASN A 181 -49.72 -14.38 -0.06
N VAL A 182 -49.78 -13.05 -0.13
CA VAL A 182 -50.13 -12.16 0.97
C VAL A 182 -51.41 -11.42 0.59
N ALA A 183 -52.40 -11.43 1.48
CA ALA A 183 -53.62 -10.67 1.30
C ALA A 183 -53.59 -9.44 2.20
N VAL A 184 -53.65 -8.24 1.61
CA VAL A 184 -53.76 -6.96 2.32
C VAL A 184 -55.05 -6.28 1.86
N ASP A 185 -55.92 -5.90 2.80
CA ASP A 185 -57.21 -5.25 2.51
C ASP A 185 -58.07 -5.99 1.47
N GLY A 186 -58.05 -7.33 1.49
CA GLY A 186 -58.82 -8.18 0.58
C GLY A 186 -58.21 -8.34 -0.82
N ARG A 187 -57.03 -7.78 -1.09
CA ARG A 187 -56.28 -8.00 -2.34
C ARG A 187 -55.11 -8.94 -2.10
N ALA A 188 -55.09 -10.06 -2.84
CA ALA A 188 -54.01 -11.02 -2.82
C ALA A 188 -52.88 -10.60 -3.78
N GLU A 189 -51.67 -10.51 -3.26
CA GLU A 189 -50.45 -10.20 -3.99
C GLU A 189 -49.35 -11.22 -3.69
N LEU A 190 -48.44 -11.42 -4.64
CA LEU A 190 -47.26 -12.26 -4.46
C LEU A 190 -46.13 -11.40 -3.90
N ALA A 191 -45.73 -11.66 -2.66
CA ALA A 191 -44.62 -11.00 -1.99
C ALA A 191 -43.43 -11.95 -1.85
N ALA A 192 -42.21 -11.42 -1.79
CA ALA A 192 -41.05 -12.22 -1.37
C ALA A 192 -41.04 -12.33 0.17
N GLY A 193 -40.85 -13.54 0.68
CA GLY A 193 -40.77 -13.81 2.11
C GLY A 193 -39.52 -14.58 2.49
N ASP A 194 -38.99 -14.22 3.66
CA ASP A 194 -37.88 -14.90 4.31
C ASP A 194 -38.32 -15.34 5.72
N PHE A 195 -37.99 -16.57 6.10
CA PHE A 195 -38.06 -17.00 7.49
C PHE A 195 -36.86 -16.47 8.24
N VAL A 196 -37.09 -15.81 9.36
CA VAL A 196 -36.02 -15.23 10.19
C VAL A 196 -36.16 -15.68 11.64
N SER A 197 -35.03 -15.77 12.35
CA SER A 197 -35.06 -16.04 13.79
C SER A 197 -35.65 -14.87 14.59
N GLY A 198 -36.26 -15.12 15.75
CA GLY A 198 -36.95 -14.08 16.53
C GLY A 198 -36.09 -12.87 16.94
N ASN A 199 -34.79 -13.05 17.11
CA ASN A 199 -33.85 -11.95 17.43
C ASN A 199 -33.28 -11.24 16.19
N TYR A 200 -33.74 -11.55 14.97
CA TYR A 200 -33.16 -11.04 13.72
C TYR A 200 -33.15 -9.51 13.64
N PHE A 201 -34.30 -8.88 13.92
CA PHE A 201 -34.43 -7.42 13.89
C PHE A 201 -33.55 -6.74 14.96
N GLN A 202 -33.45 -7.34 16.15
CA GLN A 202 -32.58 -6.84 17.23
C GLN A 202 -31.10 -6.91 16.85
N VAL A 203 -30.64 -8.02 16.28
CA VAL A 203 -29.24 -8.20 15.87
C VAL A 203 -28.85 -7.23 14.75
N LEU A 204 -29.76 -6.96 13.81
CA LEU A 204 -29.54 -5.98 12.75
C LEU A 204 -29.78 -4.52 13.19
N GLY A 205 -30.33 -4.32 14.39
CA GLY A 205 -30.66 -2.99 14.92
C GLY A 205 -31.76 -2.28 14.13
N VAL A 206 -32.70 -3.03 13.56
CA VAL A 206 -33.87 -2.51 12.84
C VAL A 206 -35.15 -2.83 13.61
N SER A 207 -36.21 -2.06 13.35
CA SER A 207 -37.52 -2.29 13.96
C SER A 207 -38.46 -3.00 12.98
N ALA A 208 -39.26 -3.94 13.48
CA ALA A 208 -40.39 -4.45 12.71
C ALA A 208 -41.38 -3.30 12.46
N GLN A 209 -41.86 -3.16 11.22
CA GLN A 209 -42.85 -2.13 10.89
C GLN A 209 -44.25 -2.48 11.42
N ILE A 210 -44.52 -3.78 11.58
CA ILE A 210 -45.78 -4.33 12.07
C ILE A 210 -45.42 -5.49 13.01
N GLY A 211 -45.98 -5.46 14.23
CA GLY A 211 -45.73 -6.46 15.28
C GLY A 211 -45.18 -5.86 16.57
#